data_AF-A0AAE3Y7Q1-F1
#
_entry.id   AF-A0AAE3Y7Q1-F1
#
_cell.length_a   1.000
_cell.length_b   1.000
_cell.length_c   1.000
_cell.angle_alpha   90.00
_cell.angle_beta   90.00
_cell.angle_gamma   90.00
#
_symmetry.space_group_name_H-M   'P 1'
#
loop_
_entity.id
_entity.type
_entity.pdbx_description
1 polymer ?
#
loop_
_entity_poly.entity_id
_entity_poly.type
_entity_poly.pdbx_seq_one_letter_code
_entity_poly.pdbx_strand_id
1 'polypeptide(L)'
;MYKWNSEEIKIQIGIIFKLYRLRKGLSQFQLGNEIDLSKDYIGRIERGKTNLSIEIIINICNFLELDIVQLVSRMTQKQIESAINEINLLEVKFKNQNKRKS
;
A
#
# COMPACT_ATOMS: atom_id res chain seq x y z
N MET A 1 20.74 19.04 7.02
CA MET A 1 19.75 18.54 8.00
C MET A 1 18.65 17.81 7.25
N TYR A 2 18.37 16.56 7.58
CA TYR A 2 17.25 15.82 6.96
C TYR A 2 15.93 16.48 7.38
N LYS A 3 15.10 16.87 6.40
CA LYS A 3 13.75 17.40 6.62
C LYS A 3 12.75 16.46 5.98
N TRP A 4 11.74 16.06 6.75
CA TRP A 4 10.66 15.18 6.34
C TRP A 4 9.34 15.93 6.37
N ASN A 5 8.51 15.70 5.37
CA ASN A 5 7.14 16.18 5.32
C ASN A 5 6.20 14.99 5.63
N SER A 6 5.29 15.19 6.58
CA SER A 6 4.38 14.13 7.05
C SER A 6 3.38 13.70 5.97
N GLU A 7 2.93 14.60 5.09
CA GLU A 7 2.02 14.26 4.00
C GLU A 7 2.74 13.43 2.93
N GLU A 8 3.96 13.83 2.55
CA GLU A 8 4.77 13.10 1.56
C GLU A 8 5.07 11.67 2.01
N ILE A 9 5.48 11.47 3.27
CA ILE A 9 5.78 10.12 3.76
C ILE A 9 4.53 9.25 3.88
N LYS A 10 3.38 9.80 4.29
CA LYS A 10 2.10 9.05 4.31
C LYS A 10 1.71 8.60 2.91
N ILE A 11 1.88 9.45 1.90
CA ILE A 11 1.61 9.09 0.51
C ILE A 11 2.56 7.98 0.06
N GLN A 12 3.85 8.09 0.35
CA GLN A 12 4.85 7.06 0.02
C GLN A 12 4.49 5.71 0.65
N ILE A 13 4.22 5.68 1.95
CA ILE A 13 3.79 4.48 2.68
C ILE A 13 2.54 3.88 2.05
N GLY A 14 1.54 4.71 1.75
CA GLY A 14 0.30 4.27 1.12
C GLY A 14 0.51 3.62 -0.26
N ILE A 15 1.40 4.20 -1.07
CA ILE A 15 1.79 3.64 -2.39
C ILE A 15 2.45 2.28 -2.22
N ILE A 16 3.40 2.15 -1.29
CA ILE A 16 4.13 0.88 -1.06
C ILE A 16 3.17 -0.21 -0.58
N PHE A 17 2.32 0.08 0.41
CA PHE A 17 1.33 -0.89 0.88
C PHE A 17 0.36 -1.32 -0.22
N LYS A 18 -0.13 -0.36 -1.02
CA LYS A 18 -1.00 -0.67 -2.17
C LYS A 18 -0.30 -1.57 -3.18
N LEU A 19 0.94 -1.26 -3.52
CA LEU A 19 1.75 -2.02 -4.46
C LEU A 19 1.93 -3.47 -3.99
N TYR A 20 2.37 -3.68 -2.76
CA TYR A 20 2.62 -5.03 -2.24
C TYR A 20 1.34 -5.82 -2.02
N ARG A 21 0.24 -5.18 -1.58
CA ARG A 21 -1.08 -5.83 -1.54
C ARG A 21 -1.48 -6.35 -2.92
N LEU A 22 -1.34 -5.53 -3.96
CA LEU A 22 -1.67 -5.92 -5.33
C LEU A 22 -0.73 -7.01 -5.87
N ARG A 23 0.56 -6.98 -5.53
CA ARG A 23 1.49 -8.06 -5.87
C ARG A 23 1.06 -9.41 -5.27
N LYS A 24 0.51 -9.40 -4.04
CA LYS A 24 -0.06 -10.59 -3.39
C LYS A 24 -1.44 -11.01 -3.93
N GLY A 25 -2.03 -10.34 -4.91
CA GLY A 25 -3.33 -10.76 -5.43
C GLY A 25 -4.51 -10.49 -4.49
N LEU A 26 -4.35 -9.59 -3.52
CA LEU A 26 -5.38 -9.24 -2.54
C LEU A 26 -6.16 -7.97 -2.89
N SER A 27 -7.46 -7.97 -2.65
CA SER A 27 -8.29 -6.76 -2.56
C SER A 27 -8.10 -6.04 -1.21
N GLN A 28 -8.53 -4.78 -1.11
CA GLN A 28 -8.52 -4.04 0.16
C GLN A 28 -9.35 -4.72 1.24
N PHE A 29 -10.46 -5.36 0.86
CA PHE A 29 -11.30 -6.11 1.78
C PHE A 29 -10.59 -7.36 2.30
N GLN A 30 -9.91 -8.11 1.42
CA GLN A 30 -9.14 -9.28 1.84
C GLN A 30 -7.99 -8.91 2.76
N LEU A 31 -7.18 -7.89 2.43
CA LEU A 31 -6.15 -7.42 3.34
C LEU A 31 -6.77 -7.01 4.68
N GLY A 32 -7.83 -6.20 4.65
CA GLY A 32 -8.51 -5.76 5.85
C GLY A 32 -8.92 -6.91 6.77
N ASN A 33 -9.56 -7.95 6.24
CA ASN A 33 -9.96 -9.12 7.02
C ASN A 33 -8.78 -9.86 7.67
N GLU A 34 -7.64 -9.96 6.98
CA GLU A 34 -6.47 -10.69 7.48
C GLU A 34 -5.77 -9.98 8.65
N ILE A 35 -5.88 -8.64 8.72
CA ILE A 35 -5.24 -7.83 9.76
C ILE A 35 -6.25 -7.09 10.65
N ASP A 36 -7.51 -7.54 10.64
CA ASP A 36 -8.63 -7.00 11.42
C ASP A 36 -8.85 -5.48 11.26
N LEU A 37 -8.80 -5.00 10.01
CA LEU A 37 -9.07 -3.61 9.64
C LEU A 37 -10.20 -3.52 8.60
N SER A 38 -10.97 -2.44 8.64
CA SER A 38 -12.01 -2.22 7.63
C SER A 38 -11.40 -1.91 6.26
N LYS A 39 -12.08 -2.37 5.20
CA LYS A 39 -11.75 -2.05 3.80
C LYS A 39 -11.54 -0.53 3.59
N ASP A 40 -12.41 0.29 4.18
CA ASP A 40 -12.36 1.74 4.03
C ASP A 40 -11.12 2.33 4.71
N TYR A 41 -10.73 1.78 5.85
CA TYR A 41 -9.51 2.18 6.53
C TYR A 41 -8.27 1.83 5.71
N ILE A 42 -8.19 0.61 5.14
CA ILE A 42 -7.14 0.24 4.18
C ILE A 42 -7.10 1.21 3.00
N GLY A 43 -8.25 1.55 2.43
CA GLY A 43 -8.33 2.53 1.34
C GLY A 43 -7.81 3.92 1.73
N ARG A 44 -8.07 4.39 2.95
CA ARG A 44 -7.55 5.67 3.46
C ARG A 44 -6.04 5.62 3.65
N ILE A 45 -5.51 4.51 4.15
CA ILE A 45 -4.07 4.26 4.32
C ILE A 45 -3.36 4.36 2.96
N GLU A 46 -3.85 3.63 1.96
CA GLU A 46 -3.23 3.60 0.62
C GLU A 46 -3.22 4.95 -0.10
N ARG A 47 -4.08 5.88 0.31
CA ARG A 47 -4.15 7.26 -0.22
C ARG A 47 -3.41 8.28 0.66
N GLY A 48 -2.76 7.85 1.74
CA GLY A 48 -2.09 8.74 2.70
C GLY A 48 -3.05 9.62 3.52
N LYS A 49 -4.35 9.28 3.57
CA LYS A 49 -5.42 10.11 4.17
C LYS A 49 -5.69 9.83 5.65
N THR A 50 -4.85 9.05 6.30
CA THR A 50 -4.95 8.79 7.73
C THR A 50 -3.57 8.73 8.37
N ASN A 51 -3.48 9.08 9.64
CA ASN A 51 -2.28 8.87 10.43
C ASN A 51 -2.28 7.43 10.94
N LEU A 52 -1.16 6.73 10.78
CA LEU A 52 -1.01 5.34 11.18
C LEU A 52 -0.32 5.27 12.54
N SER A 53 -0.79 4.37 13.40
CA SER A 53 0.02 3.94 14.54
C SER A 53 1.16 3.06 14.05
N ILE A 54 2.25 3.00 14.83
CA ILE A 54 3.37 2.08 14.56
C ILE A 54 2.89 0.62 14.56
N GLU A 55 1.95 0.27 15.44
CA GLU A 55 1.35 -1.06 15.51
C GLU A 55 0.68 -1.47 14.18
N ILE A 56 -0.13 -0.58 13.58
CA ILE A 56 -0.76 -0.87 12.28
C ILE A 56 0.30 -1.01 11.18
N ILE A 57 1.35 -0.18 11.20
CA ILE A 57 2.46 -0.30 10.23
C ILE A 57 3.11 -1.68 10.35
N ILE A 58 3.42 -2.11 11.57
CA ILE A 58 4.05 -3.41 11.83
C ILE A 58 3.13 -4.55 11.38
N ASN A 59 1.83 -4.50 11.68
CA ASN A 59 0.87 -5.54 11.29
C ASN A 59 0.79 -5.68 9.76
N ILE A 60 0.70 -4.57 9.04
CA ILE A 60 0.70 -4.57 7.57
C ILE A 60 2.05 -5.07 7.02
N CYS A 61 3.17 -4.62 7.59
CA CYS A 61 4.51 -5.06 7.20
C CYS A 61 4.67 -6.57 7.33
N ASN A 62 4.31 -7.13 8.49
CA ASN A 62 4.42 -8.56 8.76
C ASN A 62 3.56 -9.36 7.77
N PHE A 63 2.31 -8.95 7.55
CA PHE A 63 1.42 -9.65 6.62
C PHE A 63 1.89 -9.55 5.16
N LEU A 64 2.42 -8.39 4.74
CA LEU A 64 2.92 -8.17 3.39
C LEU A 64 4.38 -8.60 3.17
N GLU A 65 5.06 -9.10 4.21
CA GLU A 65 6.49 -9.45 4.20
C GLU A 65 7.39 -8.28 3.77
N LEU A 66 7.14 -7.11 4.35
CA LEU A 66 7.85 -5.86 4.10
C LEU A 66 8.75 -5.49 5.27
N ASP A 67 9.99 -5.09 4.97
CA ASP A 67 10.84 -4.40 5.93
C ASP A 67 10.37 -2.95 6.08
N ILE A 68 10.21 -2.50 7.32
CA ILE A 68 9.81 -1.12 7.64
C ILE A 68 10.76 -0.07 7.03
N VAL A 69 12.04 -0.40 6.83
CA VAL A 69 13.02 0.48 6.17
C VAL A 69 12.58 0.79 4.73
N GLN A 70 11.92 -0.14 4.05
CA GLN A 70 11.41 0.09 2.68
C GLN A 70 10.32 1.16 2.67
N LEU A 71 9.56 1.30 3.76
CA LEU A 71 8.50 2.30 3.90
C LEU A 71 9.03 3.72 4.06
N VAL A 72 10.10 3.86 4.85
CA VAL A 72 10.64 5.16 5.26
C VAL A 72 11.88 5.58 4.48
N SER A 73 12.44 4.73 3.64
CA SER A 73 13.52 5.11 2.72
C SER A 73 12.97 6.06 1.66
N ARG A 74 13.52 7.27 1.56
CA ARG A 74 13.04 8.28 0.61
C ARG A 74 13.10 7.74 -0.82
N MET A 75 11.94 7.65 -1.45
CA MET A 75 11.83 7.30 -2.86
C MET A 75 12.07 8.53 -3.74
N THR A 76 12.78 8.33 -4.84
CA THR A 76 12.90 9.32 -5.91
C THR A 76 11.59 9.38 -6.71
N GLN A 77 11.38 10.50 -7.42
CA GLN A 77 10.23 10.67 -8.30
C GLN A 77 10.09 9.52 -9.32
N LYS A 78 11.20 9.09 -9.92
CA LYS A 78 11.23 7.95 -10.85
C LYS A 78 10.78 6.64 -10.21
N GLN A 79 11.17 6.39 -8.96
CA GLN A 79 10.73 5.19 -8.22
C GLN A 79 9.23 5.24 -7.91
N ILE A 80 8.72 6.42 -7.54
CA ILE A 80 7.28 6.64 -7.30
C ILE A 80 6.48 6.39 -8.58
N GLU A 81 6.91 6.96 -9.70
CA GLU A 81 6.26 6.77 -11.01
C GLU A 81 6.27 5.31 -11.44
N SER A 82 7.39 4.61 -11.26
CA SER A 82 7.48 3.17 -11.53
C SER A 82 6.49 2.37 -10.69
N ALA A 83 6.36 2.67 -9.39
CA ALA A 83 5.43 1.99 -8.50
C ALA A 83 3.96 2.24 -8.90
N ILE A 84 3.62 3.47 -9.27
CA ILE A 84 2.27 3.83 -9.74
C ILE A 84 1.93 3.12 -11.05
N ASN A 85 2.87 3.07 -12.00
CA ASN A 85 2.66 2.34 -13.25
C ASN A 85 2.41 0.85 -13.00
N GLU A 86 3.18 0.23 -12.10
CA GLU A 86 2.96 -1.17 -11.73
C GLU A 86 1.60 -1.39 -11.06
N ILE A 87 1.20 -0.51 -10.13
CA ILE A 87 -0.13 -0.53 -9.49
C ILE A 87 -1.23 -0.52 -10.56
N ASN A 88 -1.16 0.39 -11.53
CA ASN A 88 -2.17 0.51 -12.58
C ASN A 88 -2.27 -0.77 -13.42
N LEU A 89 -1.14 -1.38 -13.78
CA LEU A 89 -1.10 -2.65 -14.51
C LEU A 89 -1.71 -3.80 -13.69
N LEU A 90 -1.40 -3.87 -12.39
CA LEU A 90 -1.94 -4.89 -11.50
C LEU A 90 -3.45 -4.73 -11.33
N GLU A 91 -3.97 -3.51 -11.15
CA GLU A 91 -5.41 -3.26 -11.04
C GLU A 91 -6.19 -3.70 -12.28
N VAL A 92 -5.66 -3.47 -13.48
CA VAL A 92 -6.26 -3.96 -14.73
C VAL A 92 -6.29 -5.49 -14.75
N LYS A 93 -5.18 -6.15 -14.38
CA LYS A 93 -5.11 -7.62 -14.30
C LYS A 93 -6.15 -8.18 -13.33
N PHE A 94 -6.31 -7.58 -12.16
CA PHE A 94 -7.31 -7.98 -11.16
C PHE A 94 -8.75 -7.89 -11.67
N LYS A 95 -9.10 -6.76 -12.31
CA LYS A 95 -10.45 -6.58 -12.87
C LYS A 95 -10.78 -7.67 -13.89
N ASN A 96 -9.80 -8.02 -14.74
CA ASN A 96 -9.95 -9.07 -15.73
C ASN A 96 -10.07 -10.47 -15.11
N GLN A 97 -9.35 -10.75 -14.02
CA GLN A 97 -9.45 -12.02 -13.29
C GLN A 97 -10.83 -12.20 -12.64
N ASN A 98 -11.37 -11.15 -12.03
CA ASN A 98 -12.70 -11.20 -11.40
C ASN A 98 -13.81 -11.33 -12.45
N LYS A 99 -13.66 -10.71 -13.63
CA LYS A 99 -14.62 -10.85 -14.74
C LYS A 99 -14.68 -12.28 -15.31
N ARG A 100 -13.61 -13.07 -15.20
CA ARG A 100 -13.56 -14.46 -15.68
C ARG A 100 -14.11 -15.49 -14.67
N LYS A 101 -14.28 -15.10 -13.41
CA LYS A 101 -14.81 -15.97 -12.33
C LYS A 101 -16.31 -15.77 -12.08
N SER A 102 -16.91 -14.77 -12.73
CA SER A 102 -18.36 -14.53 -12.80
C SER A 102 -18.91 -15.12 -14.09
#